data_AF-A0A6N9BQL2-F1
#
_entry.id   AF-A0A6N9BQL2-F1
#
_cell.length_a   1.000
_cell.length_b   1.000
_cell.length_c   1.000
_cell.angle_alpha   90.00
_cell.angle_beta   90.00
_cell.angle_gamma   90.00
#
_symmetry.space_group_name_H-M   'P 1'
#
loop_
_entity.id
_entity.type
_entity.pdbx_description
1 polymer ?
#
loop_
_entity_poly.entity_id
_entity_poly.type
_entity_poly.pdbx_seq_one_letter_code
_entity_poly.pdbx_strand_id
1 'polypeptide(L)'
;IESCGSLQYLGEMFPTSLFPTDERRWGVIPWLYWQAANIGPVFGNKLSYTRYINDATDEQKAHPLERFGKEALRLVAVMDHQLAKHPYLASDEFTVADIATWCWVRSYKWSKVDITTKPRVLDWVHRVRARPGVERGMAFGVPQDEIDKFSKERREQYKRGGGSIASNTALKSDL
;
A
#
# COMPACT_ATOMS: atom_id res chain seq x y z
N ILE A 1 8.63 -3.93 -15.03
CA ILE A 1 8.59 -4.82 -13.85
C ILE A 1 8.55 -4.05 -12.52
N GLU A 2 8.19 -2.74 -12.51
CA GLU A 2 8.16 -1.92 -11.29
C GLU A 2 7.00 -0.92 -11.35
N SER A 3 6.15 -0.90 -10.32
CA SER A 3 4.92 -0.10 -10.34
C SER A 3 5.17 1.41 -10.35
N CYS A 4 6.12 1.90 -9.54
CA CYS A 4 6.52 3.31 -9.55
C CYS A 4 7.14 3.73 -10.88
N GLY A 5 7.93 2.85 -11.52
CA GLY A 5 8.48 3.10 -12.85
C GLY A 5 7.39 3.20 -13.93
N SER A 6 6.37 2.35 -13.86
CA SER A 6 5.20 2.45 -14.73
C SER A 6 4.42 3.75 -14.53
N LEU A 7 4.25 4.22 -13.29
CA LEU A 7 3.59 5.50 -13.01
C LEU A 7 4.38 6.70 -13.56
N GLN A 8 5.72 6.68 -13.43
CA GLN A 8 6.59 7.70 -14.03
C GLN A 8 6.49 7.67 -15.55
N TYR A 9 6.58 6.48 -16.16
CA TYR A 9 6.44 6.31 -17.61
C TYR A 9 5.10 6.87 -18.12
N LEU A 10 3.99 6.53 -17.46
CA LEU A 10 2.67 7.06 -17.84
C LEU A 10 2.61 8.59 -17.68
N GLY A 11 3.21 9.14 -16.63
CA GLY A 11 3.27 10.59 -16.41
C GLY A 11 4.08 11.35 -17.46
N GLU A 12 5.19 10.76 -17.92
CA GLU A 12 6.03 11.33 -18.99
C GLU A 12 5.37 11.19 -20.37
N MET A 13 4.81 10.02 -20.68
CA MET A 13 4.17 9.76 -21.99
C MET A 13 2.83 10.46 -22.16
N PHE A 14 2.12 10.69 -21.06
CA PHE A 14 0.83 11.36 -21.03
C PHE A 14 0.87 12.47 -19.98
N PRO A 15 1.39 13.67 -20.33
CA PRO A 15 1.59 14.74 -19.37
C PRO A 15 0.32 15.10 -18.61
N THR A 16 0.38 15.02 -17.28
CA THR A 16 -0.69 15.43 -16.36
C THR A 16 -0.10 16.11 -15.14
N SER A 17 -0.93 16.78 -14.33
CA SER A 17 -0.50 17.29 -13.03
C SER A 17 -0.17 16.20 -12.00
N LEU A 18 -0.53 14.92 -12.26
CA LEU A 18 -0.25 13.82 -11.34
C LEU A 18 1.24 13.49 -11.25
N PHE A 19 1.99 13.77 -12.31
CA PHE A 19 3.45 13.69 -12.34
C PHE A 19 3.97 14.92 -13.08
N PRO A 20 4.20 16.05 -12.38
CA PRO A 20 4.70 17.27 -12.98
C PRO A 20 6.02 17.02 -13.71
N THR A 21 6.27 17.74 -14.80
CA THR A 21 7.53 17.67 -15.57
C THR A 21 8.48 18.82 -15.25
N ASP A 22 8.02 19.81 -14.47
CA ASP A 22 8.82 20.92 -13.93
C ASP A 22 9.47 20.55 -12.58
N GLU A 23 10.06 21.54 -11.90
CA GLU A 23 10.76 21.34 -10.62
C GLU A 23 9.91 20.69 -9.53
N ARG A 24 8.58 20.81 -9.58
CA ARG A 24 7.67 20.17 -8.60
C ARG A 24 7.82 18.66 -8.56
N ARG A 25 8.29 18.05 -9.66
CA ARG A 25 8.55 16.60 -9.76
C ARG A 25 9.52 16.12 -8.68
N TRP A 26 10.45 16.98 -8.26
CA TRP A 26 11.43 16.67 -7.22
C TRP A 26 10.82 16.60 -5.81
N GLY A 27 9.60 17.10 -5.62
CA GLY A 27 8.79 16.80 -4.43
C GLY A 27 8.09 15.45 -4.51
N VAL A 28 7.72 14.98 -5.72
CA VAL A 28 6.93 13.75 -5.93
C VAL A 28 7.81 12.49 -5.93
N ILE A 29 8.94 12.55 -6.65
CA ILE A 29 9.83 11.41 -6.86
C ILE A 29 10.33 10.80 -5.53
N PRO A 30 10.77 11.58 -4.52
CA PRO A 30 11.18 11.02 -3.24
C PRO A 30 10.06 10.23 -2.54
N TRP A 31 8.80 10.67 -2.62
CA TRP A 31 7.68 9.95 -2.03
C TRP A 31 7.33 8.66 -2.78
N LEU A 32 7.49 8.63 -4.11
CA LEU A 32 7.38 7.38 -4.89
C LEU A 32 8.44 6.36 -4.47
N TYR A 33 9.70 6.77 -4.38
CA TYR A 33 10.77 5.88 -3.94
C TYR A 33 10.63 5.49 -2.47
N TRP A 34 10.21 6.43 -1.62
CA TRP A 34 9.93 6.13 -0.21
C TRP A 34 8.83 5.07 -0.08
N GLN A 35 7.76 5.16 -0.87
CA GLN A 35 6.72 4.14 -0.90
C GLN A 35 7.29 2.79 -1.33
N ALA A 36 8.02 2.75 -2.45
CA ALA A 36 8.56 1.51 -3.01
C ALA A 36 9.58 0.84 -2.08
N ALA A 37 10.43 1.62 -1.42
CA ALA A 37 11.48 1.11 -0.53
C ALA A 37 10.98 0.82 0.90
N ASN A 38 9.89 1.44 1.36
CA ASN A 38 9.42 1.35 2.74
C ASN A 38 8.00 0.79 2.85
N ILE A 39 6.98 1.59 2.51
CA ILE A 39 5.57 1.23 2.75
C ILE A 39 5.22 -0.11 2.11
N GLY A 40 5.56 -0.31 0.84
CA GLY A 40 5.23 -1.53 0.12
C GLY A 40 5.82 -2.78 0.80
N PRO A 41 7.16 -2.87 0.92
CA PRO A 41 7.82 -4.00 1.55
C PRO A 41 7.38 -4.25 3.00
N VAL A 42 7.21 -3.20 3.81
CA VAL A 42 6.85 -3.36 5.23
C VAL A 42 5.40 -3.84 5.39
N PHE A 43 4.44 -3.23 4.69
CA PHE A 43 3.05 -3.68 4.75
C PHE A 43 2.87 -5.06 4.12
N GLY A 44 3.62 -5.38 3.06
CA GLY A 44 3.65 -6.70 2.43
C GLY A 44 4.15 -7.78 3.37
N ASN A 45 5.33 -7.59 3.99
CA ASN A 45 5.86 -8.54 4.97
C ASN A 45 4.91 -8.71 6.16
N LYS A 46 4.39 -7.61 6.72
CA LYS A 46 3.41 -7.67 7.80
C LYS A 46 2.17 -8.49 7.41
N LEU A 47 1.67 -8.30 6.19
CA LEU A 47 0.53 -9.05 5.66
C LEU A 47 0.85 -10.55 5.53
N SER A 48 2.02 -10.90 4.99
CA SER A 48 2.45 -12.29 4.80
C SER A 48 2.48 -13.07 6.11
N TYR A 49 3.15 -12.55 7.15
CA TYR A 49 3.18 -13.19 8.47
C TYR A 49 1.80 -13.21 9.15
N THR A 50 0.91 -12.27 8.80
CA THR A 50 -0.43 -12.18 9.39
C THR A 50 -1.44 -13.15 8.76
N ARG A 51 -1.31 -13.46 7.45
CA ARG A 51 -2.36 -14.16 6.68
C ARG A 51 -1.91 -15.32 5.81
N TYR A 52 -0.67 -15.31 5.34
CA TYR A 52 -0.24 -16.19 4.26
C TYR A 52 0.72 -17.28 4.73
N ILE A 53 1.60 -16.98 5.69
CA ILE A 53 2.52 -17.97 6.26
C ILE A 53 1.76 -18.84 7.28
N ASN A 54 1.23 -19.96 6.79
CA ASN A 54 0.46 -20.91 7.60
C ASN A 54 1.31 -22.08 8.12
N ASP A 55 2.50 -22.29 7.56
CA ASP A 55 3.42 -23.39 7.91
C ASP A 55 4.51 -22.98 8.92
N ALA A 56 4.38 -21.80 9.52
CA ALA A 56 5.21 -21.35 10.64
C ALA A 56 4.39 -21.28 11.94
N THR A 57 5.02 -21.67 13.05
CA THR A 57 4.42 -21.59 14.38
C THR A 57 4.25 -20.15 14.82
N ASP A 58 3.37 -19.90 15.79
CA ASP A 58 3.17 -18.54 16.31
C ASP A 58 4.43 -17.97 16.96
N GLU A 59 5.25 -18.81 17.59
CA GLU A 59 6.55 -18.43 18.14
C GLU A 59 7.52 -17.96 17.04
N GLN A 60 7.59 -18.68 15.90
CA GLN A 60 8.41 -18.28 14.75
C GLN A 60 7.93 -16.95 14.12
N LYS A 61 6.63 -16.65 14.22
CA LYS A 61 6.04 -15.42 13.68
C LYS A 61 6.08 -14.25 14.65
N ALA A 62 6.34 -14.46 15.94
CA ALA A 62 6.23 -13.43 16.97
C ALA A 62 7.12 -12.20 16.70
N HIS A 63 8.43 -12.40 16.57
CA HIS A 63 9.37 -11.32 16.29
C HIS A 63 9.09 -10.59 14.96
N PRO A 64 8.92 -11.26 13.79
CA PRO A 64 8.64 -10.53 12.55
C PRO A 64 7.30 -9.79 12.59
N LEU A 65 6.25 -10.36 13.20
CA LEU A 65 4.97 -9.67 13.37
C LEU A 65 5.12 -8.39 14.19
N GLU A 66 5.92 -8.42 15.25
CA GLU A 66 6.20 -7.25 16.08
C GLU A 66 7.05 -6.23 15.33
N ARG A 67 8.18 -6.65 14.74
CA ARG A 67 9.11 -5.79 14.00
C ARG A 67 8.41 -5.05 12.87
N PHE A 68 7.72 -5.75 11.98
CA PHE A 68 7.02 -5.11 10.86
C PHE A 68 5.79 -4.33 11.31
N GLY A 69 5.18 -4.70 12.44
CA GLY A 69 4.11 -3.90 13.05
C GLY A 69 4.61 -2.55 13.55
N LYS A 70 5.70 -2.53 14.32
CA LYS A 70 6.35 -1.31 14.81
C LYS A 70 6.84 -0.43 13.67
N GLU A 71 7.49 -1.03 12.66
CA GLU A 71 7.97 -0.29 11.51
C GLU A 71 6.82 0.29 10.66
N ALA A 72 5.74 -0.44 10.47
CA ALA A 72 4.56 0.09 9.78
C ALA A 72 3.98 1.32 10.51
N LEU A 73 3.87 1.26 11.85
CA LEU A 73 3.41 2.40 12.64
C LEU A 73 4.38 3.60 12.57
N ARG A 74 5.70 3.35 12.54
CA ARG A 74 6.70 4.41 12.34
C ARG A 74 6.53 5.09 10.98
N LEU A 75 6.33 4.32 9.90
CA LEU A 75 6.12 4.87 8.56
C LEU A 75 4.80 5.65 8.45
N VAL A 76 3.73 5.16 9.08
CA VAL A 76 2.46 5.87 9.17
C VAL A 76 2.62 7.19 9.96
N ALA A 77 3.48 7.22 10.99
CA ALA A 77 3.80 8.47 11.69
C ALA A 77 4.56 9.47 10.80
N VAL A 78 5.46 9.01 9.92
CA VAL A 78 6.10 9.86 8.90
C VAL A 78 5.05 10.47 7.97
N MET A 79 4.08 9.67 7.52
CA MET A 79 2.95 10.18 6.72
C MET A 79 2.13 11.21 7.49
N ASP A 80 1.75 10.94 8.74
CA ASP A 80 0.94 11.86 9.55
C ASP A 80 1.63 13.22 9.72
N HIS A 81 2.94 13.22 9.95
CA HIS A 81 3.73 14.46 10.03
C HIS A 81 3.78 15.20 8.69
N GLN A 82 3.92 14.49 7.57
CA GLN A 82 3.87 15.14 6.25
C GLN A 82 2.49 15.71 5.96
N LEU A 83 1.44 14.95 6.25
CA LEU A 83 0.05 15.33 6.02
C LEU A 83 -0.44 16.44 6.96
N ALA A 84 0.36 16.83 7.95
CA ALA A 84 0.14 18.04 8.73
C ALA A 84 0.51 19.32 7.96
N LYS A 85 1.37 19.20 6.93
CA LYS A 85 1.84 20.32 6.11
C LYS A 85 1.05 20.47 4.82
N HIS A 86 0.61 19.34 4.26
CA HIS A 86 -0.05 19.27 2.98
C HIS A 86 -1.24 18.28 3.01
N PRO A 87 -2.30 18.49 2.22
CA PRO A 87 -3.38 17.52 2.06
C PRO A 87 -2.94 16.24 1.30
N TYR A 88 -1.84 16.26 0.56
CA TYR A 88 -1.31 15.09 -0.13
C TYR A 88 0.18 14.91 0.21
N LEU A 89 0.76 13.76 -0.15
CA LEU A 89 2.10 13.41 0.34
C LEU A 89 3.18 14.37 -0.16
N ALA A 90 3.15 14.71 -1.44
CA ALA A 90 4.20 15.51 -2.07
C ALA A 90 3.94 17.02 -2.03
N SER A 91 2.68 17.45 -2.04
CA SER A 91 2.28 18.85 -2.15
C SER A 91 0.78 19.04 -1.82
N ASP A 92 0.24 20.23 -2.10
CA ASP A 92 -1.20 20.49 -2.02
C ASP A 92 -2.00 19.84 -3.16
N GLU A 93 -1.33 19.26 -4.15
CA GLU A 93 -1.92 18.58 -5.30
C GLU A 93 -1.80 17.05 -5.15
N PHE A 94 -2.81 16.32 -5.67
CA PHE A 94 -2.78 14.85 -5.70
C PHE A 94 -1.84 14.36 -6.80
N THR A 95 -0.93 13.45 -6.45
CA THR A 95 0.11 12.97 -7.37
C THR A 95 0.19 11.44 -7.44
N VAL A 96 1.04 10.94 -8.32
CA VAL A 96 1.36 9.50 -8.41
C VAL A 96 1.94 8.95 -7.10
N ALA A 97 2.55 9.77 -6.24
CA ALA A 97 3.00 9.35 -4.91
C ALA A 97 1.83 8.91 -4.01
N ASP A 98 0.71 9.63 -4.07
CA ASP A 98 -0.51 9.28 -3.34
C ASP A 98 -1.14 8.01 -3.91
N ILE A 99 -1.19 7.87 -5.24
CA ILE A 99 -1.69 6.66 -5.91
C ILE A 99 -0.90 5.43 -5.44
N ALA A 100 0.43 5.49 -5.51
CA ALA A 100 1.30 4.38 -5.14
C ALA A 100 1.14 4.01 -3.65
N THR A 101 1.07 5.00 -2.77
CA THR A 101 1.03 4.78 -1.32
C THR A 101 -0.34 4.32 -0.85
N TRP A 102 -1.41 4.89 -1.39
CA TRP A 102 -2.78 4.63 -0.96
C TRP A 102 -3.19 3.17 -1.16
N CYS A 103 -2.73 2.56 -2.26
CA CYS A 103 -2.97 1.14 -2.56
C CYS A 103 -2.56 0.20 -1.42
N TRP A 104 -1.52 0.55 -0.65
CA TRP A 104 -1.05 -0.22 0.50
C TRP A 104 -1.78 0.18 1.79
N VAL A 105 -1.87 1.48 2.08
CA VAL A 105 -2.35 1.98 3.38
C VAL A 105 -3.85 1.76 3.56
N ARG A 106 -4.65 1.84 2.50
CA ARG A 106 -6.11 1.57 2.57
C ARG A 106 -6.43 0.17 3.13
N SER A 107 -5.51 -0.77 2.96
CA SER A 107 -5.65 -2.17 3.36
C SER A 107 -5.09 -2.42 4.77
N TYR A 108 -4.88 -1.39 5.60
CA TYR A 108 -4.28 -1.51 6.93
C TYR A 108 -4.94 -2.58 7.83
N LYS A 109 -6.26 -2.75 7.75
CA LYS A 109 -7.01 -3.79 8.48
C LYS A 109 -6.58 -5.20 8.08
N TRP A 110 -6.19 -5.40 6.83
CA TRP A 110 -5.71 -6.70 6.35
C TRP A 110 -4.36 -7.06 6.97
N SER A 111 -3.45 -6.09 7.05
CA SER A 111 -2.13 -6.25 7.69
C SER A 111 -2.19 -6.11 9.23
N LYS A 112 -3.36 -5.84 9.80
CA LYS A 112 -3.55 -5.56 11.25
C LYS A 112 -2.60 -4.46 11.76
N VAL A 113 -2.42 -3.40 10.98
CA VAL A 113 -1.65 -2.21 11.39
C VAL A 113 -2.65 -1.14 11.79
N ASP A 114 -2.70 -0.77 13.06
CA ASP A 114 -3.68 0.22 13.51
C ASP A 114 -3.25 1.65 13.17
N ILE A 115 -3.81 2.19 12.09
CA ILE A 115 -3.59 3.58 11.68
C ILE A 115 -4.58 4.55 12.33
N THR A 116 -5.55 4.08 13.13
CA THR A 116 -6.62 4.93 13.64
C THR A 116 -6.17 5.98 14.65
N THR A 117 -4.97 5.79 15.20
CA THR A 117 -4.27 6.76 16.04
C THR A 117 -3.65 7.93 15.26
N LYS A 118 -3.75 7.93 13.92
CA LYS A 118 -3.16 8.92 13.01
C LYS A 118 -4.25 9.57 12.16
N PRO A 119 -4.97 10.58 12.70
CA PRO A 119 -6.17 11.13 12.08
C PRO A 119 -5.91 11.73 10.70
N ARG A 120 -4.74 12.35 10.48
CA ARG A 120 -4.42 12.95 9.17
C ARG A 120 -4.23 11.90 8.09
N VAL A 121 -3.70 10.72 8.47
CA VAL A 121 -3.59 9.59 7.56
C VAL A 121 -4.97 9.03 7.23
N LEU A 122 -5.87 8.91 8.21
CA LEU A 122 -7.26 8.51 7.95
C LEU A 122 -7.96 9.50 7.00
N ASP A 123 -7.85 10.79 7.28
CA ASP A 123 -8.43 11.84 6.42
C ASP A 123 -7.87 11.79 5.00
N TRP A 124 -6.57 11.58 4.85
CA TRP A 124 -5.95 11.37 3.55
C TRP A 124 -6.46 10.09 2.85
N VAL A 125 -6.60 8.97 3.56
CA VAL A 125 -7.17 7.74 3.00
C VAL A 125 -8.57 7.99 2.45
N HIS A 126 -9.41 8.70 3.20
CA HIS A 126 -10.77 9.04 2.78
C HIS A 126 -10.78 10.03 1.61
N ARG A 127 -9.93 11.06 1.66
CA ARG A 127 -9.77 12.06 0.58
C ARG A 127 -9.35 11.41 -0.73
N VAL A 128 -8.40 10.48 -0.70
CA VAL A 128 -7.96 9.75 -1.89
C VAL A 128 -9.04 8.79 -2.39
N ARG A 129 -9.70 8.04 -1.50
CA ARG A 129 -10.80 7.11 -1.85
C ARG A 129 -11.94 7.82 -2.57
N ALA A 130 -12.26 9.05 -2.18
CA ALA A 130 -13.35 9.83 -2.75
C ALA A 130 -13.09 10.34 -4.18
N ARG A 131 -11.87 10.21 -4.72
CA ARG A 131 -11.54 10.70 -6.06
C ARG A 131 -12.19 9.80 -7.13
N PRO A 132 -12.87 10.37 -8.16
CA PRO A 132 -13.51 9.58 -9.21
C PRO A 132 -12.56 8.65 -9.97
N GLY A 133 -11.30 9.04 -10.16
CA GLY A 133 -10.29 8.19 -10.79
C GLY A 133 -9.91 6.96 -9.94
N VAL A 134 -9.90 7.12 -8.62
CA VAL A 134 -9.62 6.02 -7.68
C VAL A 134 -10.80 5.06 -7.64
N GLU A 135 -12.03 5.56 -7.61
CA GLU A 135 -13.25 4.74 -7.74
C GLU A 135 -13.22 3.88 -9.02
N ARG A 136 -12.94 4.50 -10.18
CA ARG A 136 -12.87 3.75 -11.45
C ARG A 136 -11.76 2.70 -11.45
N GLY A 137 -10.58 3.04 -10.91
CA GLY A 137 -9.48 2.08 -10.78
C GLY A 137 -9.83 0.91 -9.86
N MET A 138 -10.59 1.17 -8.80
CA MET A 138 -11.06 0.17 -7.85
C MET A 138 -12.13 -0.76 -8.40
N ALA A 139 -13.02 -0.24 -9.24
CA ALA A 139 -14.06 -1.01 -9.91
C ALA A 139 -13.55 -1.83 -11.10
N PHE A 140 -12.32 -1.59 -11.57
CA PHE A 140 -11.78 -2.25 -12.75
C PHE A 140 -11.63 -3.76 -12.53
N GLY A 141 -12.47 -4.55 -13.20
CA GLY A 141 -12.48 -6.01 -13.07
C GLY A 141 -13.01 -6.53 -11.72
N VAL A 142 -13.71 -5.68 -10.94
CA VAL A 142 -14.25 -6.01 -9.63
C VAL A 142 -15.77 -5.79 -9.62
N PRO A 143 -16.59 -6.76 -9.17
CA PRO A 143 -18.02 -6.55 -8.94
C PRO A 143 -18.29 -5.40 -7.97
N GLN A 144 -19.33 -4.62 -8.24
CA GLN A 144 -19.63 -3.39 -7.49
C GLN A 144 -19.79 -3.62 -5.99
N ASP A 145 -20.45 -4.72 -5.59
CA ASP A 145 -20.65 -5.11 -4.20
C ASP A 145 -19.37 -5.60 -3.50
N GLU A 146 -18.29 -5.83 -4.26
CA GLU A 146 -17.01 -6.29 -3.74
C GLU A 146 -15.93 -5.20 -3.66
N ILE A 147 -16.16 -4.00 -4.19
CA ILE A 147 -15.14 -2.93 -4.31
C ILE A 147 -14.45 -2.60 -2.98
N ASP A 148 -15.25 -2.39 -1.92
CA ASP A 148 -14.75 -2.06 -0.58
C ASP A 148 -14.79 -3.25 0.39
N LYS A 149 -15.43 -4.36 -0.01
CA LYS A 149 -15.59 -5.54 0.82
C LYS A 149 -15.59 -6.79 -0.04
N PHE A 150 -14.42 -7.40 -0.21
CA PHE A 150 -14.31 -8.69 -0.89
C PHE A 150 -15.24 -9.73 -0.27
N SER A 151 -15.89 -10.50 -1.15
CA SER A 151 -16.70 -11.66 -0.81
C SER A 151 -15.89 -12.69 -0.03
N LYS A 152 -16.58 -13.62 0.64
CA LYS A 152 -15.91 -14.72 1.33
C LYS A 152 -15.06 -15.54 0.37
N GLU A 153 -15.59 -15.82 -0.82
CA GLU A 153 -14.91 -16.55 -1.90
C GLU A 153 -13.64 -15.84 -2.35
N ARG A 154 -13.70 -14.53 -2.62
CA ARG A 154 -12.54 -13.73 -3.03
C ARG A 154 -11.49 -13.67 -1.94
N ARG A 155 -11.88 -13.54 -0.66
CA ARG A 155 -10.94 -13.61 0.47
C ARG A 155 -10.22 -14.96 0.55
N GLU A 156 -10.94 -16.06 0.36
CA GLU A 156 -10.34 -17.40 0.33
C GLU A 156 -9.44 -17.61 -0.89
N GLN A 157 -9.80 -17.04 -2.05
CA GLN A 157 -8.94 -17.05 -3.24
C GLN A 157 -7.61 -16.33 -2.97
N TYR A 158 -7.65 -15.10 -2.44
CA TYR A 158 -6.44 -14.35 -2.08
C TYR A 158 -5.62 -15.07 -1.00
N LYS A 159 -6.27 -15.66 0.00
CA LYS A 159 -5.60 -16.44 1.04
C LYS A 159 -4.86 -17.65 0.47
N ARG A 160 -5.49 -18.40 -0.45
CA ARG A 160 -4.86 -19.54 -1.13
C ARG A 160 -3.67 -19.10 -1.99
N GLY A 161 -3.85 -18.09 -2.83
CA GLY A 161 -2.78 -17.56 -3.69
C GLY A 161 -1.59 -17.04 -2.88
N GLY A 162 -1.86 -16.21 -1.86
CA GLY A 162 -0.82 -15.68 -0.99
C GLY A 162 -0.11 -16.78 -0.19
N GLY A 163 -0.86 -17.77 0.31
CA GLY A 163 -0.30 -18.90 1.05
C GLY A 163 0.64 -19.77 0.21
N SER A 164 0.35 -19.95 -1.09
CA SER A 164 1.26 -20.65 -2.01
C SER A 164 2.59 -19.90 -2.19
N ILE A 165 2.54 -18.57 -2.32
CA ILE A 165 3.73 -17.73 -2.53
C ILE A 165 4.59 -17.65 -1.27
N ALA A 166 3.95 -17.64 -0.10
CA ALA A 166 4.63 -17.44 1.18
C ALA A 166 5.01 -18.75 1.90
N SER A 167 4.74 -19.92 1.30
CA SER A 167 4.99 -21.21 1.95
C SER A 167 6.48 -21.51 2.03
N ASN A 168 6.94 -21.86 3.23
CA ASN A 168 8.29 -22.37 3.47
C ASN A 168 8.53 -23.70 2.74
N THR A 169 7.50 -24.54 2.61
CA THR A 169 7.62 -25.81 1.86
C THR A 169 7.87 -25.55 0.38
N ALA A 170 7.14 -24.60 -0.23
CA ALA A 170 7.37 -24.21 -1.63
C ALA A 170 8.75 -23.57 -1.82
N LEU A 171 9.18 -22.70 -0.91
CA LEU A 171 10.52 -22.07 -0.97
C LEU A 171 11.67 -23.08 -0.91
N LYS A 172 11.47 -24.22 -0.24
CA LYS A 172 12.48 -25.29 -0.15
C LYS A 172 12.56 -26.18 -1.38
N SER A 173 11.51 -26.24 -2.22
CA SER A 173 11.52 -27.03 -3.45
C SER A 173 12.13 -26.28 -4.64
N ASP A 174 12.26 -24.96 -4.51
CA ASP A 174 12.69 -24.06 -5.59
C ASP A 174 14.19 -23.67 -5.50
N LEU A 175 14.93 -24.29 -4.56
CA LEU A 175 16.38 -24.22 -4.38
C LEU A 175 17.01 -25.60 -4.60
#